data_AF-A0A367Z2R9-F1
#
_entry.id   AF-A0A367Z2R9-F1
#
_cell.length_a   1.000
_cell.length_b   1.000
_cell.length_c   1.000
_cell.angle_alpha   90.00
_cell.angle_beta   90.00
_cell.angle_gamma   90.00
#
_symmetry.space_group_name_H-M   'P 1'
#
loop_
_entity.id
_entity.type
_entity.pdbx_description
1 polymer ?
#
loop_
_entity_poly.entity_id
_entity_poly.type
_entity_poly.pdbx_seq_one_letter_code
_entity_poly.pdbx_strand_id
1 'polypeptide(L)'
;MGVVVQLRAQGEQEGFTNARRADLIQLLDGLSAETRRLEDELSALENTRQELESGAGAEQAAREEAARRRDELAILAGTAPAEGPGIRLRITDPEGKVGSQVMLNAVEELRDGGAEVIEINDSIRVGGSTWFADGPDGLLVDGQVVTTPITVEVVGDPIALEGAVRFRGGLVSQISGPQVGGDVRVTQSDLLEIDSVRPAEDFQYAEPVEPPG
;
A
#
# COMPACT_ATOMS: atom_id res chain seq x y z
N MET A 1 57.96 22.12 12.15
CA MET A 1 57.70 23.58 12.12
C MET A 1 57.13 23.96 13.47
N GLY A 2 57.97 24.40 14.42
CA GLY A 2 57.56 24.75 15.78
C GLY A 2 57.32 26.25 15.90
N VAL A 3 56.18 26.65 16.47
CA VAL A 3 55.88 28.05 16.77
C VAL A 3 56.26 28.31 18.22
N VAL A 4 57.12 29.30 18.44
CA VAL A 4 57.52 29.76 19.77
C VAL A 4 56.97 31.17 19.93
N VAL A 5 56.11 31.39 20.93
CA VAL A 5 55.55 32.71 21.24
C VAL A 5 56.26 33.26 22.46
N GLN A 6 56.94 34.39 22.30
CA GLN A 6 57.65 35.07 23.37
C GLN A 6 56.84 36.28 23.85
N LEU A 7 56.43 36.29 25.11
CA LEU A 7 55.70 37.39 25.74
C LEU A 7 56.66 38.22 26.62
N ARG A 8 56.77 39.51 26.31
CA ARG A 8 57.57 40.49 27.06
C ARG A 8 56.65 41.25 28.01
N ALA A 9 56.93 41.21 29.31
CA ALA A 9 56.20 41.96 30.34
C ALA A 9 57.02 43.18 30.79
N GLN A 10 56.45 44.38 30.63
CA GLN A 10 56.89 45.61 31.31
C GLN A 10 55.78 46.02 32.27
N GLY A 11 56.15 46.25 33.53
CA GLY A 11 55.22 46.57 34.60
C GLY A 11 55.17 48.06 34.93
N GLU A 12 54.03 48.48 35.46
CA GLU A 12 53.88 49.44 36.57
C GLU A 12 52.46 49.29 37.18
N GLN A 13 52.38 49.38 38.51
CA GLN A 13 51.24 49.16 39.41
C GLN A 13 50.28 50.38 39.33
N GLU A 14 48.96 50.35 39.54
CA GLU A 14 48.09 49.67 40.51
C GLU A 14 46.70 49.49 39.87
N GLY A 15 46.19 48.24 39.79
CA GLY A 15 44.88 47.94 39.18
C GLY A 15 44.68 46.50 38.69
N PHE A 16 45.76 45.72 38.57
CA PHE A 16 45.76 44.45 37.82
C PHE A 16 45.98 43.17 38.65
N THR A 17 45.50 43.13 39.90
CA THR A 17 45.58 41.89 40.72
C THR A 17 44.28 41.08 40.66
N ASN A 18 43.14 41.68 40.29
CA ASN A 18 41.86 40.99 40.12
C ASN A 18 41.56 40.52 38.69
N ALA A 19 42.20 41.08 37.66
CA ALA A 19 41.97 40.68 36.26
C ALA A 19 42.49 39.26 35.94
N ARG A 20 43.68 38.90 36.43
CA ARG A 20 44.35 37.62 36.09
C ARG A 20 43.65 36.36 36.63
N ARG A 21 42.95 36.45 37.75
CA ARG A 21 42.19 35.30 38.28
C ARG A 21 40.84 35.14 37.57
N ALA A 22 40.16 36.25 37.30
CA ALA A 22 38.90 36.23 36.56
C ALA A 22 39.09 35.67 35.14
N ASP A 23 40.15 36.08 34.44
CA ASP A 23 40.47 35.59 33.09
C ASP A 23 40.80 34.09 33.07
N LEU A 24 41.53 33.59 34.07
CA LEU A 24 41.84 32.15 34.20
C LEU A 24 40.60 31.32 34.56
N ILE A 25 39.71 31.85 35.39
CA ILE A 25 38.42 31.20 35.70
C ILE A 25 37.57 31.15 34.43
N GLN A 26 37.50 32.24 33.66
CA GLN A 26 36.76 32.27 32.41
C GLN A 26 37.34 31.33 31.35
N LEU A 27 38.66 31.19 31.27
CA LEU A 27 39.34 30.19 30.43
C LEU A 27 39.06 28.75 30.89
N LEU A 28 39.06 28.50 32.20
CA LEU A 28 38.75 27.19 32.77
C LEU A 28 37.29 26.81 32.56
N ASP A 29 36.36 27.76 32.73
CA ASP A 29 34.94 27.58 32.47
C ASP A 29 34.68 27.31 30.98
N GLY A 30 35.38 28.04 30.10
CA GLY A 30 35.34 27.81 28.66
C GLY A 30 35.87 26.44 28.28
N LEU A 31 37.02 26.02 28.83
CA LEU A 31 37.56 24.69 28.60
C LEU A 31 36.64 23.59 29.15
N SER A 32 36.05 23.79 30.33
CA SER A 32 35.11 22.83 30.91
C SER A 32 33.82 22.72 30.11
N ALA A 33 33.34 23.84 29.53
CA ALA A 33 32.21 23.84 28.61
C ALA A 33 32.54 23.10 27.32
N GLU A 34 33.73 23.31 26.76
CA GLU A 34 34.19 22.64 25.56
C GLU A 34 34.41 21.14 25.79
N THR A 35 34.96 20.73 26.94
CA THR A 35 35.07 19.32 27.33
C THR A 35 33.70 18.66 27.39
N ARG A 36 32.72 19.28 28.04
CA ARG A 36 31.35 18.73 28.07
C ARG A 36 30.75 18.60 26.68
N ARG A 37 30.92 19.62 25.82
CA ARG A 37 30.45 19.59 24.43
C ARG A 37 31.07 18.42 23.64
N LEU A 38 32.37 18.20 23.82
CA LEU A 38 33.09 17.11 23.16
C LEU A 38 32.72 15.73 23.70
N GLU A 39 32.46 15.60 25.00
CA GLU A 39 31.96 14.36 25.61
C GLU A 39 30.56 14.01 25.11
N ASP A 40 29.67 15.00 24.97
CA ASP A 40 28.33 14.81 24.39
C ASP A 40 28.41 14.39 22.92
N GLU A 41 29.30 15.03 22.15
CA GLU A 41 29.51 14.73 20.73
C GLU A 41 30.12 13.33 20.52
N LEU A 42 31.04 12.91 21.39
CA LEU A 42 31.60 11.56 21.38
C LEU A 42 30.52 10.51 21.68
N SER A 43 29.70 10.72 22.70
CA SER A 43 28.59 9.82 23.04
C SER A 43 27.61 9.69 21.87
N ALA A 44 27.26 10.80 21.21
CA ALA A 44 26.40 10.78 20.03
C ALA A 44 27.02 9.99 18.86
N LEU A 45 28.33 10.18 18.62
CA LEU A 45 29.06 9.46 17.56
C LEU A 45 29.20 7.97 17.86
N GLU A 46 29.45 7.59 19.11
CA GLU A 46 29.53 6.18 19.53
C GLU A 46 28.18 5.48 19.37
N ASN A 47 27.08 6.14 19.76
CA ASN A 47 25.73 5.63 19.55
C ASN A 47 25.44 5.48 18.05
N THR A 48 25.74 6.50 17.24
CA THR A 48 25.56 6.45 15.77
C THR A 48 26.37 5.32 15.15
N ARG A 49 27.62 5.15 15.58
CA ARG A 49 28.48 4.06 15.13
C ARG A 49 27.89 2.70 15.50
N GLN A 50 27.40 2.53 16.72
CA GLN A 50 26.79 1.28 17.18
C GLN A 50 25.54 0.95 16.37
N GLU A 51 24.73 1.96 16.05
CA GLU A 51 23.54 1.82 15.21
C GLU A 51 23.92 1.39 13.78
N LEU A 52 24.92 2.04 13.18
CA LEU A 52 25.45 1.71 11.86
C LEU A 52 26.11 0.32 11.80
N GLU A 53 26.87 -0.07 12.83
CA GLU A 53 27.50 -1.39 12.93
C GLU A 53 26.48 -2.49 13.19
N SER A 54 25.40 -2.21 13.94
CA SER A 54 24.35 -3.19 14.23
C SER A 54 23.43 -3.47 13.03
N GLY A 55 23.29 -2.50 12.11
CA GLY A 55 22.35 -2.59 10.99
C GLY A 55 20.87 -2.64 11.41
N ALA A 56 20.53 -2.48 12.69
CA ALA A 56 19.20 -2.74 13.23
C ALA A 56 18.11 -1.85 12.61
N GLY A 57 18.42 -0.58 12.37
CA GLY A 57 17.49 0.34 11.69
C GLY A 57 17.22 -0.04 10.24
N ALA A 58 18.24 -0.54 9.54
CA ALA A 58 18.10 -0.99 8.15
C ALA A 58 17.28 -2.30 8.06
N GLU A 59 17.51 -3.24 8.98
CA GLU A 59 16.77 -4.50 9.04
C GLU A 59 15.27 -4.27 9.33
N GLN A 60 14.96 -3.40 10.30
CA GLN A 60 13.59 -3.06 10.64
C GLN A 60 12.87 -2.40 9.45
N ALA A 61 13.51 -1.42 8.80
CA ALA A 61 12.96 -0.78 7.61
C ALA A 61 12.73 -1.78 6.46
N ALA A 62 13.66 -2.72 6.25
CA ALA A 62 13.53 -3.77 5.24
C ALA A 62 12.35 -4.71 5.52
N ARG A 63 12.15 -5.10 6.79
CA ARG A 63 11.00 -5.93 7.19
C ARG A 63 9.67 -5.23 6.98
N GLU A 64 9.58 -3.94 7.33
CA GLU A 64 8.37 -3.14 7.11
C GLU A 64 8.03 -3.01 5.63
N GLU A 65 9.04 -2.76 4.79
CA GLU A 65 8.86 -2.72 3.35
C GLU A 65 8.43 -4.08 2.77
N ALA A 66 9.04 -5.17 3.24
CA ALA A 66 8.64 -6.52 2.83
C ALA A 66 7.20 -6.84 3.25
N ALA A 67 6.78 -6.43 4.45
CA ALA A 67 5.41 -6.59 4.91
C ALA A 67 4.41 -5.81 4.05
N ARG A 68 4.69 -4.53 3.75
CA ARG A 68 3.85 -3.70 2.86
C ARG A 68 3.69 -4.34 1.49
N ARG A 69 4.80 -4.75 0.85
CA ARG A 69 4.76 -5.41 -0.46
C ARG A 69 4.00 -6.73 -0.43
N ARG A 70 4.16 -7.51 0.64
CA ARG A 70 3.40 -8.75 0.81
C ARG A 70 1.91 -8.46 0.84
N ASP A 71 1.47 -7.44 1.57
CA ASP A 71 0.05 -7.10 1.70
C ASP A 71 -0.51 -6.60 0.37
N GLU A 72 0.21 -5.74 -0.35
CA GLU A 72 -0.13 -5.29 -1.71
C GLU A 72 -0.26 -6.48 -2.69
N LEU A 73 0.71 -7.39 -2.68
CA LEU A 73 0.69 -8.58 -3.53
C LEU A 73 -0.42 -9.55 -3.15
N ALA A 74 -0.77 -9.65 -1.86
CA ALA A 74 -1.87 -10.51 -1.40
C ALA A 74 -3.23 -9.98 -1.90
N ILE A 75 -3.43 -8.67 -1.87
CA ILE A 75 -4.64 -8.04 -2.44
C ILE A 75 -4.70 -8.29 -3.95
N LEU A 76 -3.59 -8.07 -4.66
CA LEU A 76 -3.49 -8.26 -6.12
C LEU A 76 -3.72 -9.73 -6.53
N ALA A 77 -3.18 -10.68 -5.76
CA ALA A 77 -3.41 -12.12 -5.97
C ALA A 77 -4.84 -12.54 -5.58
N GLY A 78 -5.57 -11.67 -4.88
CA GLY A 78 -6.88 -11.96 -4.31
C GLY A 78 -6.84 -12.89 -3.11
N THR A 79 -5.68 -13.07 -2.46
CA THR A 79 -5.50 -13.94 -1.28
C THR A 79 -5.69 -13.21 0.05
N ALA A 80 -5.96 -11.91 0.02
CA ALA A 80 -6.34 -11.09 1.16
C ALA A 80 -7.66 -10.34 0.90
N PRO A 81 -8.46 -10.09 1.96
CA PRO A 81 -9.61 -9.21 1.87
C PRO A 81 -9.15 -7.80 1.48
N ALA A 82 -10.07 -7.00 0.94
CA ALA A 82 -9.78 -5.65 0.51
C ALA A 82 -10.98 -4.73 0.76
N GLU A 83 -10.71 -3.46 0.98
CA GLU A 83 -11.73 -2.44 1.16
C GLU A 83 -11.36 -1.17 0.39
N GLY A 84 -12.37 -0.38 0.03
CA GLY A 84 -12.15 0.89 -0.63
C GLY A 84 -13.41 1.46 -1.27
N PRO A 85 -13.32 2.66 -1.89
CA PRO A 85 -14.43 3.20 -2.66
C PRO A 85 -14.72 2.31 -3.87
N GLY A 86 -15.95 2.36 -4.36
CA GLY A 86 -16.32 1.53 -5.49
C GLY A 86 -17.78 1.62 -5.91
N ILE A 87 -18.23 0.59 -6.64
CA ILE A 87 -19.62 0.43 -7.05
C ILE A 87 -20.17 -0.95 -6.71
N ARG A 88 -21.45 -1.00 -6.34
CA ARG A 88 -22.26 -2.21 -6.28
C ARG A 88 -23.22 -2.26 -7.47
N LEU A 89 -23.07 -3.29 -8.28
CA LEU A 89 -23.98 -3.63 -9.37
C LEU A 89 -24.97 -4.67 -8.89
N ARG A 90 -26.24 -4.48 -9.21
CA ARG A 90 -27.28 -5.50 -9.04
C ARG A 90 -27.96 -5.75 -10.37
N ILE A 91 -27.69 -6.92 -10.94
CA ILE A 91 -28.17 -7.35 -12.25
C ILE A 91 -29.37 -8.27 -12.05
N THR A 92 -30.51 -7.87 -12.58
CA THR A 92 -31.71 -8.70 -12.65
C THR A 92 -32.02 -9.10 -14.08
N ASP A 93 -32.31 -10.36 -14.29
CA ASP A 93 -32.63 -10.91 -15.59
C ASP A 93 -33.67 -12.04 -15.44
N PRO A 94 -34.96 -11.70 -15.54
CA PRO A 94 -36.05 -12.64 -15.24
C PRO A 94 -36.10 -13.83 -16.20
N GLU A 95 -35.45 -13.74 -17.37
CA GLU A 95 -35.45 -14.81 -18.37
C GLU A 95 -34.15 -15.65 -18.35
N GLY A 96 -33.18 -15.33 -17.49
CA GLY A 96 -31.96 -16.13 -17.30
C GLY A 96 -31.04 -16.18 -18.54
N LYS A 97 -31.00 -15.10 -19.30
CA LYS A 97 -30.21 -14.88 -20.52
C LYS A 97 -28.83 -14.25 -20.28
N VAL A 98 -28.53 -13.75 -19.09
CA VAL A 98 -27.21 -13.29 -18.69
C VAL A 98 -26.31 -14.51 -18.55
N GLY A 99 -25.64 -14.82 -19.66
CA GLY A 99 -24.70 -15.93 -19.77
C GLY A 99 -23.24 -15.51 -19.61
N SER A 100 -22.37 -16.49 -19.83
CA SER A 100 -20.92 -16.41 -19.67
C SER A 100 -20.29 -15.21 -20.40
N GLN A 101 -20.66 -15.00 -21.67
CA GLN A 101 -20.11 -13.91 -22.48
C GLN A 101 -20.44 -12.53 -21.91
N VAL A 102 -21.66 -12.32 -21.41
CA VAL A 102 -22.08 -11.03 -20.85
C VAL A 102 -21.29 -10.73 -19.58
N MET A 103 -21.11 -11.73 -18.72
CA MET A 103 -20.36 -11.56 -17.47
C MET A 103 -18.86 -11.42 -17.68
N LEU A 104 -18.29 -12.13 -18.65
CA LEU A 104 -16.89 -11.93 -19.04
C LEU A 104 -16.67 -10.49 -19.53
N ASN A 105 -17.50 -10.02 -20.46
CA ASN A 105 -17.43 -8.64 -20.95
C ASN A 105 -17.62 -7.64 -19.80
N ALA A 106 -18.53 -7.89 -18.85
CA ALA A 106 -18.75 -7.05 -17.68
C ALA A 106 -17.46 -6.88 -16.86
N VAL A 107 -16.78 -8.00 -16.56
CA VAL A 107 -15.53 -7.99 -15.80
C VAL A 107 -14.41 -7.30 -16.57
N GLU A 108 -14.33 -7.51 -17.89
CA GLU A 108 -13.35 -6.83 -18.75
C GLU A 108 -13.58 -5.32 -18.80
N GLU A 109 -14.83 -4.87 -18.99
CA GLU A 109 -15.18 -3.44 -18.96
C GLU A 109 -14.88 -2.79 -17.60
N LEU A 110 -15.11 -3.50 -16.49
CA LEU A 110 -14.77 -3.03 -15.15
C LEU A 110 -13.25 -2.92 -14.96
N ARG A 111 -12.47 -3.90 -15.45
CA ARG A 111 -11.00 -3.85 -15.43
C ARG A 111 -10.47 -2.68 -16.26
N ASP A 112 -11.01 -2.46 -17.45
CA ASP A 112 -10.69 -1.30 -18.28
C ASP A 112 -11.07 0.02 -17.59
N GLY A 113 -12.15 0.01 -16.80
CA GLY A 113 -12.61 1.10 -15.96
C GLY A 113 -11.79 1.35 -14.69
N GLY A 114 -10.72 0.56 -14.45
CA GLY A 114 -9.86 0.70 -13.28
C GLY A 114 -10.32 -0.06 -12.04
N ALA A 115 -11.06 -1.16 -12.22
CA ALA A 115 -11.38 -2.05 -11.11
C ALA A 115 -10.10 -2.69 -10.54
N GLU A 116 -9.93 -2.57 -9.23
CA GLU A 116 -8.81 -3.14 -8.48
C GLU A 116 -9.21 -4.49 -7.85
N VAL A 117 -10.45 -4.57 -7.36
CA VAL A 117 -11.01 -5.79 -6.76
C VAL A 117 -12.44 -5.98 -7.26
N ILE A 118 -12.79 -7.21 -7.61
CA ILE A 118 -14.14 -7.59 -8.05
C ILE A 118 -14.59 -8.84 -7.28
N GLU A 119 -15.80 -8.79 -6.74
CA GLU A 119 -16.49 -9.90 -6.11
C GLU A 119 -17.86 -10.13 -6.75
N ILE A 120 -18.24 -11.39 -6.90
CA ILE A 120 -19.58 -11.78 -7.37
C ILE A 120 -20.30 -12.53 -6.25
N ASN A 121 -21.54 -12.12 -5.96
CA ASN A 121 -22.46 -12.73 -4.99
C ASN A 121 -21.81 -13.02 -3.62
N ASP A 122 -21.07 -12.05 -3.07
CA ASP A 122 -20.52 -12.08 -1.71
C ASP A 122 -19.60 -13.30 -1.42
N SER A 123 -19.08 -13.95 -2.47
CA SER A 123 -18.39 -15.25 -2.32
C SER A 123 -17.34 -15.56 -3.37
N ILE A 124 -17.45 -15.01 -4.58
CA ILE A 124 -16.54 -15.33 -5.68
C ILE A 124 -15.60 -14.16 -5.94
N ARG A 125 -14.38 -14.26 -5.41
CA ARG A 125 -13.29 -13.32 -5.68
C ARG A 125 -12.77 -13.52 -7.11
N VAL A 126 -13.01 -12.54 -7.97
CA VAL A 126 -12.54 -12.58 -9.37
C VAL A 126 -11.04 -12.33 -9.41
N GLY A 127 -10.30 -13.23 -10.05
CA GLY A 127 -8.85 -13.14 -10.25
C GLY A 127 -8.44 -13.28 -11.72
N GLY A 128 -7.14 -13.34 -11.98
CA GLY A 128 -6.60 -13.48 -13.34
C GLY A 128 -6.97 -14.78 -14.05
N SER A 129 -7.23 -15.85 -13.29
CA SER A 129 -7.64 -17.17 -13.81
C SER A 129 -9.13 -17.47 -13.66
N THR A 130 -9.95 -16.48 -13.25
CA THR A 130 -11.39 -16.68 -13.15
C THR A 130 -12.00 -16.94 -14.52
N TRP A 131 -12.87 -17.94 -14.61
CA TRP A 131 -13.54 -18.34 -15.84
C TRP A 131 -15.06 -18.35 -15.70
N PHE A 132 -15.73 -18.18 -16.84
CA PHE A 132 -17.18 -18.15 -16.97
C PHE A 132 -17.61 -19.22 -17.97
N ALA A 133 -18.70 -19.94 -17.69
CA ALA A 133 -19.30 -20.87 -18.63
C ALA A 133 -20.82 -20.91 -18.50
N ASP A 134 -21.51 -21.29 -19.57
CA ASP A 134 -22.94 -21.56 -19.52
C ASP A 134 -23.17 -23.04 -19.17
N GLY A 135 -23.81 -23.28 -18.03
CA GLY A 135 -24.16 -24.60 -17.53
C GLY A 135 -25.66 -24.91 -17.69
N PRO A 136 -26.08 -26.17 -17.45
CA PRO A 136 -27.49 -26.56 -17.51
C PRO A 136 -28.35 -25.85 -16.44
N ASP A 137 -27.75 -25.50 -15.30
CA ASP A 137 -28.41 -24.85 -14.16
C ASP A 137 -28.23 -23.32 -14.12
N GLY A 138 -27.61 -22.74 -15.16
CA GLY A 138 -27.34 -21.31 -15.29
C GLY A 138 -25.87 -20.98 -15.53
N LEU A 139 -25.50 -19.74 -15.23
CA LEU A 139 -24.13 -19.26 -15.34
C LEU A 139 -23.24 -19.97 -14.31
N LEU A 140 -22.05 -20.40 -14.74
CA LEU A 140 -20.98 -20.88 -13.87
C LEU A 140 -19.87 -19.84 -13.80
N VAL A 141 -19.42 -19.54 -12.58
CA VAL A 141 -18.22 -18.72 -12.32
C VAL A 141 -17.29 -19.51 -11.42
N ASP A 142 -16.09 -19.84 -11.92
CA ASP A 142 -15.15 -20.74 -11.23
C ASP A 142 -15.80 -22.04 -10.71
N GLY A 143 -16.76 -22.58 -11.48
CA GLY A 143 -17.49 -23.81 -11.18
C GLY A 143 -18.67 -23.65 -10.23
N GLN A 144 -18.93 -22.44 -9.72
CA GLN A 144 -20.08 -22.14 -8.87
C GLN A 144 -21.25 -21.63 -9.71
N VAL A 145 -22.45 -22.17 -9.48
CA VAL A 145 -23.67 -21.73 -10.16
C VAL A 145 -24.09 -20.36 -9.61
N VAL A 146 -24.27 -19.41 -10.51
CA VAL A 146 -24.70 -18.04 -10.23
C VAL A 146 -26.05 -17.79 -10.90
N THR A 147 -27.03 -17.39 -10.10
CA THR A 147 -28.39 -17.07 -10.58
C THR A 147 -28.75 -15.63 -10.28
N THR A 148 -29.70 -15.08 -11.03
CA THR A 148 -30.22 -13.72 -10.80
C THR A 148 -31.00 -13.60 -9.47
N PRO A 149 -30.94 -12.47 -8.74
CA PRO A 149 -30.10 -11.29 -9.00
C PRO A 149 -28.62 -11.56 -8.78
N ILE A 150 -27.78 -11.09 -9.69
CA ILE A 150 -26.31 -11.14 -9.56
C ILE A 150 -25.86 -9.83 -8.94
N THR A 151 -25.18 -9.91 -7.79
CA THR A 151 -24.49 -8.78 -7.18
C THR A 151 -23.03 -8.81 -7.61
N VAL A 152 -22.52 -7.68 -8.10
CA VAL A 152 -21.09 -7.52 -8.38
C VAL A 152 -20.60 -6.31 -7.59
N GLU A 153 -19.68 -6.54 -6.67
CA GLU A 153 -19.04 -5.49 -5.87
C GLU A 153 -17.65 -5.22 -6.42
N VAL A 154 -17.34 -3.94 -6.63
CA VAL A 154 -16.12 -3.55 -7.35
C VAL A 154 -15.46 -2.40 -6.62
N VAL A 155 -14.23 -2.60 -6.14
CA VAL A 155 -13.38 -1.54 -5.58
C VAL A 155 -12.59 -0.87 -6.71
N GLY A 156 -12.57 0.46 -6.70
CA GLY A 156 -11.90 1.33 -7.67
C GLY A 156 -12.54 2.72 -7.69
N ASP A 157 -12.12 3.60 -8.62
CA ASP A 157 -12.72 4.93 -8.73
C ASP A 157 -14.21 4.85 -9.13
N PRO A 158 -15.17 5.27 -8.27
CA PRO A 158 -16.59 5.02 -8.51
C PRO A 158 -17.12 5.70 -9.77
N ILE A 159 -16.56 6.87 -10.12
CA ILE A 159 -16.98 7.67 -11.28
C ILE A 159 -16.53 7.00 -12.57
N ALA A 160 -15.27 6.54 -12.64
CA ALA A 160 -14.71 5.80 -13.76
C ALA A 160 -15.44 4.47 -13.97
N LEU A 161 -15.67 3.71 -12.89
CA LEU A 161 -16.36 2.43 -12.93
C LEU A 161 -17.82 2.58 -13.40
N GLU A 162 -18.56 3.55 -12.86
CA GLU A 162 -19.93 3.82 -13.33
C GLU A 162 -19.95 4.28 -14.79
N GLY A 163 -18.97 5.09 -15.20
CA GLY A 163 -18.78 5.51 -16.59
C GLY A 163 -18.55 4.33 -17.54
N ALA A 164 -17.72 3.37 -17.13
CA ALA A 164 -17.41 2.17 -17.91
C ALA A 164 -18.66 1.32 -18.17
N VAL A 165 -19.40 0.94 -17.12
CA VAL A 165 -20.59 0.07 -17.26
C VAL A 165 -21.77 0.74 -17.96
N ARG A 166 -21.85 2.08 -17.91
CA ARG A 166 -22.91 2.86 -18.59
C ARG A 166 -22.52 3.31 -20.00
N PHE A 167 -21.30 3.01 -20.46
CA PHE A 167 -20.88 3.39 -21.80
C PHE A 167 -21.85 2.82 -22.84
N ARG A 168 -22.03 3.52 -23.97
CA ARG A 168 -22.95 3.06 -25.01
C ARG A 168 -22.47 1.72 -25.56
N GLY A 169 -23.32 0.70 -25.48
CA GLY A 169 -22.96 -0.67 -25.85
C GLY A 169 -22.24 -1.45 -24.75
N GLY A 170 -21.96 -0.83 -23.60
CA GLY A 170 -21.43 -1.49 -22.41
C GLY A 170 -22.48 -2.29 -21.64
N LEU A 171 -22.10 -2.80 -20.47
CA LEU A 171 -22.87 -3.71 -19.63
C LEU A 171 -24.36 -3.35 -19.48
N VAL A 172 -24.65 -2.12 -19.05
CA VAL A 172 -26.04 -1.67 -18.81
C VAL A 172 -26.85 -1.71 -20.12
N SER A 173 -26.25 -1.30 -21.24
CA SER A 173 -26.89 -1.33 -22.55
C SER A 173 -27.12 -2.77 -23.06
N GLN A 174 -26.20 -3.69 -22.78
CA GLN A 174 -26.31 -5.09 -23.19
C GLN A 174 -27.42 -5.79 -22.42
N ILE A 175 -27.50 -5.59 -21.10
CA ILE A 175 -28.51 -6.22 -20.24
C ILE A 175 -29.91 -5.64 -20.45
N SER A 176 -30.04 -4.30 -20.53
CA SER A 176 -31.35 -3.67 -20.76
C SER A 176 -31.80 -3.72 -22.22
N GLY A 177 -30.92 -4.16 -23.12
CA GLY A 177 -31.23 -4.33 -24.54
C GLY A 177 -32.22 -5.48 -24.79
N PRO A 178 -32.83 -5.53 -25.99
CA PRO A 178 -33.88 -6.51 -26.32
C PRO A 178 -33.42 -7.96 -26.34
N GLN A 179 -32.10 -8.20 -26.35
CA GLN A 179 -31.54 -9.56 -26.30
C GLN A 179 -31.73 -10.19 -24.92
N VAL A 180 -31.48 -9.44 -23.85
CA VAL A 180 -31.59 -9.90 -22.45
C VAL A 180 -32.91 -9.43 -21.82
N GLY A 181 -33.22 -8.14 -21.92
CA GLY A 181 -34.45 -7.57 -21.33
C GLY A 181 -34.40 -7.45 -19.80
N GLY A 182 -33.20 -7.40 -19.22
CA GLY A 182 -32.96 -7.27 -17.79
C GLY A 182 -32.83 -5.82 -17.32
N ASP A 183 -32.45 -5.66 -16.04
CA ASP A 183 -32.18 -4.38 -15.41
C ASP A 183 -30.87 -4.43 -14.62
N VAL A 184 -30.16 -3.30 -14.58
CA VAL A 184 -28.91 -3.14 -13.83
C VAL A 184 -29.02 -1.90 -12.96
N ARG A 185 -28.97 -2.10 -11.64
CA ARG A 185 -28.84 -1.01 -10.69
C ARG A 185 -27.36 -0.82 -10.33
N VAL A 186 -26.85 0.39 -10.53
CA VAL A 186 -25.50 0.82 -10.13
C VAL A 186 -25.63 1.69 -8.89
N THR A 187 -24.86 1.40 -7.85
CA THR A 187 -24.80 2.20 -6.61
C THR A 187 -23.34 2.48 -6.28
N GLN A 188 -22.94 3.75 -6.25
CA GLN A 188 -21.62 4.13 -5.75
C GLN A 188 -21.56 4.01 -4.22
N SER A 189 -20.40 3.66 -3.69
CA SER A 189 -20.12 3.64 -2.25
C SER A 189 -18.74 4.23 -1.98
N ASP A 190 -18.63 4.98 -0.88
CA ASP A 190 -17.33 5.48 -0.39
C ASP A 190 -16.49 4.36 0.25
N LEU A 191 -17.16 3.28 0.68
CA LEU A 191 -16.53 2.11 1.27
C LEU A 191 -17.31 0.85 0.88
N LEU A 192 -16.62 -0.09 0.26
CA LEU A 192 -17.02 -1.48 0.08
C LEU A 192 -15.99 -2.35 0.80
N GLU A 193 -16.45 -3.42 1.44
CA GLU A 193 -15.62 -4.42 2.10
C GLU A 193 -15.80 -5.72 1.33
N ILE A 194 -14.70 -6.28 0.82
CA ILE A 194 -14.67 -7.54 0.08
C ILE A 194 -13.87 -8.55 0.90
N ASP A 195 -14.60 -9.42 1.58
CA ASP A 195 -14.03 -10.45 2.45
C ASP A 195 -13.66 -11.73 1.68
N SER A 196 -14.21 -11.94 0.48
CA SER A 196 -13.86 -13.13 -0.31
C SER A 196 -12.42 -13.10 -0.77
N VAL A 197 -11.77 -14.26 -0.66
CA VAL A 197 -10.40 -14.51 -1.08
C VAL A 197 -10.31 -15.75 -1.94
N ARG A 198 -9.35 -15.76 -2.85
CA ARG A 198 -8.96 -16.94 -3.61
C ARG A 198 -8.07 -17.83 -2.75
N PRO A 199 -8.21 -19.16 -2.85
CA PRO A 199 -7.24 -20.05 -2.24
C PRO A 199 -5.86 -19.82 -2.86
N ALA A 200 -4.82 -19.86 -2.04
CA ALA A 200 -3.46 -19.85 -2.55
C ALA A 200 -3.21 -21.10 -3.39
N GLU A 201 -2.60 -20.93 -4.57
CA GLU A 201 -2.22 -22.04 -5.43
C GLU A 201 -1.05 -22.82 -4.81
N ASP A 202 -1.20 -24.14 -4.71
CA ASP A 202 -0.12 -25.04 -4.30
C ASP A 202 0.66 -25.48 -5.55
N PHE A 203 1.77 -24.80 -5.81
CA PHE A 203 2.59 -25.06 -6.99
C PHE A 203 3.43 -26.32 -6.81
N GLN A 204 3.26 -27.31 -7.71
CA GLN A 204 4.07 -28.53 -7.68
C GLN A 204 5.49 -28.37 -8.23
N TYR A 205 5.70 -27.37 -9.10
CA TYR A 205 6.96 -27.18 -9.84
C TYR A 205 7.55 -25.77 -9.72
N ALA A 206 6.73 -24.76 -9.43
CA ALA A 206 7.17 -23.38 -9.33
C ALA A 206 7.46 -23.04 -7.88
N GLU A 207 8.57 -22.37 -7.62
CA GLU A 207 8.95 -21.88 -6.29
C GLU A 207 9.24 -20.37 -6.38
N PRO A 208 8.86 -19.58 -5.36
CA PRO A 208 9.26 -18.18 -5.28
C PRO A 208 10.79 -18.05 -5.24
N VAL A 209 11.32 -17.08 -5.98
CA VAL A 209 12.75 -16.75 -5.92
C VAL A 209 13.02 -16.00 -4.61
N GLU A 210 14.04 -16.42 -3.85
CA GLU A 210 14.47 -15.68 -2.66
C GLU A 210 14.93 -14.27 -3.06
N PRO A 211 14.53 -13.21 -2.35
CA PRO A 211 15.03 -11.88 -2.62
C PRO A 211 16.55 -11.82 -2.41
N PRO A 212 17.29 -11.04 -3.21
CA PRO A 212 18.72 -10.86 -3.00
C PRO A 212 18.98 -10.25 -1.62
N GLY A 213 19.90 -10.87 -0.87
CA GLY A 213 20.32 -10.42 0.47
C GLY A 213 21.25 -9.21 0.46
#